data_AF-A0A6A8M9N0-F1
#
_entry.id   AF-A0A6A8M9N0-F1
#
_cell.length_a   1.000
_cell.length_b   1.000
_cell.length_c   1.000
_cell.angle_alpha   90.00
_cell.angle_beta   90.00
_cell.angle_gamma   90.00
#
_symmetry.space_group_name_H-M   'P 1'
#
loop_
_entity.id
_entity.type
_entity.pdbx_description
1 polymer ?
#
loop_
_entity_poly.entity_id
_entity_poly.type
_entity_poly.pdbx_seq_one_letter_code
_entity_poly.pdbx_strand_id
1 'polypeptide(L)'
;MIEPSKEKLMVYNVSFDICAVVITTLCISVMVLHKDMKRFENKVLLGILVLHFAAAVLDIWSSAANSYTAQYSYAYRDFLNLSFLLTHCMEAALFAWYLMLLFGLDMVRRKTVKALLIIPELAGVILPLALNNVFRWVFYYDKYRVYSHGPMMYPLYGVSIFYMVLCCFIVLMKRNLLTRRQWRAMIALLLTSLIPILIQMIFIPHQLIEMFFQSVGFYMLMTTVDNFDDLRNPVTKVYNRFAFIKSLSILMASGTTFRLIVVKLSKSQYFKSEGYENLRINALLHFAADWLDSLDPRINVYDCARGFFVLPVVMGDALFTADLRSKIAERFKEKWTYSELSLTFAVQLCTITLPQDDLDPEQILEIIDMPFTERNPVISYTTPTEIRASMAAAPAAVPEAMDIPQELSDTLDAFLAGVMTLTPAEKTVFQCYTRGMTPSQISEEIFISVNTVKKHTKSIYRKLEINSRNELIMYVDLFRRCRRMDDLENI
;
A
#
# COMPACT_ATOMS: atom_id res chain seq x y z
N MET A 1 25.75 -63.17 24.98
CA MET A 1 25.78 -62.14 23.93
C MET A 1 24.41 -61.51 23.88
N ILE A 2 24.25 -60.35 24.52
CA ILE A 2 23.03 -59.55 24.45
C ILE A 2 23.39 -58.44 23.46
N GLU A 3 22.79 -58.48 22.27
CA GLU A 3 22.88 -57.36 21.32
C GLU A 3 22.41 -56.09 22.05
N PRO A 4 23.21 -55.01 22.07
CA PRO A 4 22.70 -53.74 22.56
C PRO A 4 21.56 -53.34 21.62
N SER A 5 20.38 -53.14 22.21
CA SER A 5 19.22 -52.55 21.55
C SER A 5 19.71 -51.36 20.72
N LYS A 6 19.44 -51.36 19.42
CA LYS A 6 19.54 -50.17 18.57
C LYS A 6 18.72 -49.07 19.24
N GLU A 7 19.37 -48.22 20.03
CA GLU A 7 18.80 -46.97 20.51
C GLU A 7 18.31 -46.24 19.26
N LYS A 8 16.99 -46.07 19.15
CA LYS A 8 16.37 -45.31 18.08
C LYS A 8 17.01 -43.92 18.09
N LEU A 9 17.90 -43.63 17.15
CA LEU A 9 18.25 -42.24 16.83
C LEU A 9 16.93 -41.51 16.57
N MET A 10 16.65 -40.47 17.36
CA MET A 10 15.48 -39.64 17.13
C MET A 10 15.69 -38.86 15.84
N VAL A 11 14.86 -39.14 14.84
CA VAL A 11 14.91 -38.48 13.54
C VAL A 11 13.79 -37.43 13.51
N TYR A 12 14.16 -36.16 13.38
CA TYR A 12 13.20 -35.08 13.18
C TYR A 12 12.54 -35.20 11.80
N ASN A 13 11.23 -34.97 11.74
CA ASN A 13 10.52 -34.93 10.46
C ASN A 13 10.44 -33.50 9.92
N VAL A 14 11.20 -33.24 8.85
CA VAL A 14 11.35 -31.92 8.21
C VAL A 14 10.35 -31.65 7.08
N SER A 15 9.37 -32.54 6.87
CA SER A 15 8.46 -32.45 5.70
C SER A 15 7.68 -31.13 5.65
N PHE A 16 7.25 -30.60 6.80
CA PHE A 16 6.53 -29.33 6.85
C PHE A 16 7.44 -28.13 6.64
N ASP A 17 8.70 -28.17 7.08
CA ASP A 17 9.65 -27.09 6.81
C ASP A 17 9.97 -27.01 5.31
N ILE A 18 10.02 -28.14 4.60
CA ILE A 18 10.12 -28.15 3.13
C ILE A 18 8.92 -27.42 2.52
N CYS A 19 7.70 -27.68 3.02
CA CYS A 19 6.51 -26.92 2.60
C CYS A 19 6.61 -25.43 2.94
N ALA A 20 7.17 -25.08 4.12
CA ALA A 20 7.39 -23.70 4.52
C ALA A 20 8.30 -22.98 3.51
N VAL A 21 9.43 -23.58 3.16
CA VAL A 21 10.37 -23.06 2.15
C VAL A 21 9.65 -22.77 0.81
N VAL A 22 8.80 -23.69 0.35
CA VAL A 22 8.03 -23.50 -0.89
C VAL A 22 7.06 -22.32 -0.79
N ILE A 23 6.27 -22.27 0.28
CA ILE A 23 5.28 -21.18 0.48
C ILE A 23 5.99 -19.84 0.62
N THR A 24 7.07 -19.76 1.40
CA THR A 24 7.83 -18.52 1.57
C THR A 24 8.48 -18.07 0.27
N THR A 25 8.96 -18.99 -0.57
CA THR A 25 9.47 -18.66 -1.91
C THR A 25 8.40 -18.04 -2.79
N LEU A 26 7.17 -18.57 -2.75
CA LEU A 26 6.03 -17.99 -3.47
C LEU A 26 5.70 -16.59 -2.93
N CYS A 27 5.68 -16.40 -1.61
CA CYS A 27 5.48 -15.10 -0.99
C CYS A 27 6.54 -14.07 -1.43
N ILE A 28 7.82 -14.45 -1.41
CA ILE A 28 8.93 -13.60 -1.86
C ILE A 28 8.75 -13.24 -3.34
N SER A 29 8.42 -14.22 -4.18
CA SER A 29 8.22 -14.01 -5.62
C SER A 29 7.10 -13.03 -5.90
N VAL A 30 5.93 -13.20 -5.26
CA VAL A 30 4.80 -12.26 -5.39
C VAL A 30 5.19 -10.88 -4.88
N MET A 31 5.97 -10.80 -3.80
CA MET A 31 6.39 -9.54 -3.23
C MET A 31 7.33 -8.75 -4.16
N VAL A 32 8.27 -9.43 -4.82
CA VAL A 32 9.18 -8.80 -5.78
C VAL A 32 8.45 -8.43 -7.09
N LEU A 33 7.50 -9.24 -7.55
CA LEU A 33 6.81 -9.05 -8.81
C LEU A 33 5.63 -8.06 -8.73
N HIS A 34 4.93 -8.00 -7.61
CA HIS A 34 3.64 -7.30 -7.50
C HIS A 34 3.60 -6.20 -6.43
N LYS A 35 4.47 -6.20 -5.40
CA LYS A 35 4.41 -5.17 -4.36
C LYS A 35 5.25 -3.95 -4.69
N ASP A 36 4.73 -2.78 -4.30
CA ASP A 36 5.44 -1.51 -4.48
C ASP A 36 6.68 -1.45 -3.58
N MET A 37 7.83 -1.79 -4.16
CA MET A 37 9.12 -1.75 -3.47
C MET A 37 9.65 -0.33 -3.22
N LYS A 38 8.95 0.75 -3.63
CA LYS A 38 9.31 2.12 -3.24
C LYS A 38 9.03 2.35 -1.74
N ARG A 39 8.01 1.69 -1.18
CA ARG A 39 7.65 1.80 0.25
C ARG A 39 8.64 1.07 1.16
N PHE A 40 9.08 1.76 2.20
CA PHE A 40 10.02 1.20 3.17
C PHE A 40 9.43 0.03 3.94
N GLU A 41 8.13 0.07 4.26
CA GLU A 41 7.43 -0.99 5.00
C GLU A 41 7.44 -2.32 4.21
N ASN A 42 7.30 -2.24 2.89
CA ASN A 42 7.39 -3.42 2.02
C ASN A 42 8.82 -3.96 1.98
N LYS A 43 9.84 -3.10 1.95
CA LYS A 43 11.24 -3.58 2.04
C LYS A 43 11.49 -4.34 3.34
N VAL A 44 10.93 -3.86 4.46
CA VAL A 44 11.03 -4.54 5.76
C VAL A 44 10.30 -5.88 5.73
N LEU A 45 9.08 -5.93 5.23
CA LEU A 45 8.33 -7.19 5.12
C LEU A 45 9.03 -8.20 4.18
N LEU A 46 9.67 -7.75 3.09
CA LEU A 46 10.50 -8.63 2.25
C LEU A 46 11.70 -9.17 3.04
N GLY A 47 12.35 -8.31 3.83
CA GLY A 47 13.43 -8.73 4.72
C GLY A 47 13.00 -9.81 5.71
N ILE A 48 11.80 -9.69 6.29
CA ILE A 48 11.22 -10.71 7.18
C ILE A 48 10.99 -12.03 6.41
N LEU A 49 10.43 -11.98 5.20
CA LEU A 49 10.23 -13.18 4.39
C LEU A 49 11.55 -13.87 4.01
N VAL A 50 12.57 -13.11 3.65
CA VAL A 50 13.92 -13.65 3.35
C VAL A 50 14.56 -14.26 4.58
N LEU A 51 14.43 -13.61 5.75
CA LEU A 51 14.92 -14.15 7.01
C LEU A 51 14.20 -15.46 7.35
N HIS A 52 12.88 -15.50 7.15
CA HIS A 52 12.06 -16.69 7.40
C HIS A 52 12.40 -17.85 6.46
N PHE A 53 12.65 -17.56 5.18
CA PHE A 53 13.17 -18.54 4.24
C PHE A 53 14.51 -19.12 4.72
N ALA A 54 15.43 -18.26 5.15
CA ALA A 54 16.72 -18.71 5.69
C ALA A 54 16.55 -19.55 6.96
N ALA A 55 15.67 -19.14 7.89
CA ALA A 55 15.37 -19.88 9.10
C ALA A 55 14.82 -21.28 8.80
N ALA A 56 13.84 -21.40 7.89
CA ALA A 56 13.28 -22.69 7.49
C ALA A 56 14.32 -23.63 6.85
N VAL A 57 15.19 -23.12 5.99
CA VAL A 57 16.29 -23.92 5.40
C VAL A 57 17.29 -24.36 6.47
N LEU A 58 17.65 -23.47 7.38
CA LEU A 58 18.56 -23.76 8.49
C LEU A 58 17.95 -24.75 9.50
N ASP A 59 16.63 -24.72 9.71
CA ASP A 59 15.93 -25.69 10.54
C ASP A 59 16.04 -27.09 9.93
N ILE A 60 15.75 -27.24 8.63
CA ILE A 60 15.91 -28.51 7.89
C ILE A 60 17.34 -29.06 8.04
N TRP A 61 18.35 -28.23 7.77
CA TRP A 61 19.74 -28.66 7.82
C TRP A 61 20.23 -28.96 9.23
N SER A 62 19.89 -28.11 10.20
CA SER A 62 20.27 -28.33 11.60
C SER A 62 19.61 -29.59 12.16
N SER A 63 18.33 -29.80 11.89
CA SER A 63 17.56 -30.98 12.28
C SER A 63 18.07 -32.26 11.62
N ALA A 64 18.44 -32.22 10.33
CA ALA A 64 19.10 -33.33 9.66
C ALA A 64 20.48 -33.63 10.28
N ALA A 65 21.31 -32.61 10.49
CA ALA A 65 22.65 -32.79 11.07
C ALA A 65 22.60 -33.30 12.52
N ASN A 66 21.58 -32.92 13.28
CA ASN A 66 21.34 -33.40 14.64
C ASN A 66 20.72 -34.81 14.67
N SER A 67 20.00 -35.22 13.63
CA SER A 67 19.45 -36.58 13.48
C SER A 67 20.52 -37.60 13.07
N TYR A 68 21.55 -37.17 12.31
CA TYR A 68 22.62 -38.05 11.81
C TYR A 68 23.98 -37.71 12.43
N THR A 69 24.08 -37.82 13.76
CA THR A 69 25.20 -37.32 14.58
C THR A 69 26.59 -37.87 14.21
N ALA A 70 26.65 -39.04 13.57
CA ALA A 70 27.91 -39.66 13.15
C ALA A 70 28.46 -39.09 11.83
N GLN A 71 27.61 -38.46 11.00
CA GLN A 71 27.99 -37.99 9.66
C GLN A 71 28.55 -36.55 9.66
N TYR A 72 28.26 -35.78 10.71
CA TYR A 72 28.55 -34.35 10.76
C TYR A 72 29.46 -34.00 11.94
N SER A 73 30.42 -33.10 11.70
CA SER A 73 31.32 -32.61 12.75
C SER A 73 30.58 -31.69 13.73
N TYR A 74 31.11 -31.56 14.95
CA TYR A 74 30.56 -30.63 15.94
C TYR A 74 30.58 -29.17 15.45
N ALA A 75 31.65 -28.74 14.78
CA ALA A 75 31.74 -27.38 14.25
C ALA A 75 30.67 -27.07 13.20
N TYR A 76 30.37 -28.02 12.32
CA TYR A 76 29.32 -27.86 11.31
C TYR A 76 27.92 -27.78 11.96
N ARG A 77 27.66 -28.67 12.92
CA ARG A 77 26.40 -28.66 13.69
C ARG A 77 26.26 -27.39 14.52
N ASP A 78 27.34 -26.90 15.14
CA ASP A 78 27.35 -25.64 15.88
C ASP A 78 26.98 -24.46 14.97
N PHE A 79 27.61 -24.38 13.80
CA PHE A 79 27.30 -23.34 12.80
C PHE A 79 25.83 -23.36 12.39
N LEU A 80 25.27 -24.53 12.09
CA LEU A 80 23.86 -24.65 11.68
C LEU A 80 22.90 -24.28 12.82
N ASN A 81 23.10 -24.82 14.03
CA ASN A 81 22.22 -24.54 15.17
C ASN A 81 22.30 -23.06 15.60
N LEU A 82 23.50 -22.46 15.63
CA LEU A 82 23.66 -21.04 15.95
C LEU A 82 22.98 -20.15 14.90
N SER A 83 23.16 -20.46 13.62
CA SER A 83 22.54 -19.69 12.53
C SER A 83 21.03 -19.81 12.58
N PHE A 84 20.51 -21.02 12.77
CA PHE A 84 19.08 -21.28 12.92
C PHE A 84 18.49 -20.47 14.08
N LEU A 85 19.02 -20.65 15.30
CA LEU A 85 18.53 -19.96 16.50
C LEU A 85 18.59 -18.44 16.35
N LEU A 86 19.65 -17.90 15.76
CA LEU A 86 19.77 -16.46 15.52
C LEU A 86 18.67 -15.98 14.56
N THR A 87 18.56 -16.62 13.40
CA THR A 87 17.58 -16.19 12.37
C THR A 87 16.15 -16.29 12.87
N HIS A 88 15.80 -17.39 13.55
CA HIS A 88 14.46 -17.63 14.05
C HIS A 88 14.08 -16.68 15.20
N CYS A 89 14.96 -16.46 16.18
CA CYS A 89 14.67 -15.53 17.28
C CYS A 89 14.46 -14.08 16.79
N MET A 90 15.17 -13.65 15.75
CA MET A 90 15.06 -12.30 15.20
C MET A 90 13.73 -12.01 14.49
N GLU A 91 12.95 -13.02 14.09
CA GLU A 91 11.72 -12.84 13.33
C GLU A 91 10.66 -12.04 14.09
N ALA A 92 10.42 -12.39 15.36
CA ALA A 92 9.42 -11.72 16.19
C ALA A 92 9.78 -10.25 16.43
N ALA A 93 11.06 -9.95 16.64
CA ALA A 93 11.56 -8.59 16.81
C ALA A 93 11.40 -7.74 15.55
N LEU A 94 11.77 -8.28 14.39
CA LEU A 94 11.61 -7.61 13.12
C LEU A 94 10.14 -7.40 12.77
N PHE A 95 9.28 -8.37 13.09
CA PHE A 95 7.84 -8.22 12.89
C PHE A 95 7.26 -7.12 13.80
N ALA A 96 7.67 -7.04 15.06
CA ALA A 96 7.28 -5.93 15.94
C ALA A 96 7.71 -4.57 15.36
N TRP A 97 8.93 -4.48 14.82
CA TRP A 97 9.43 -3.29 14.13
C TRP A 97 8.58 -2.94 12.89
N TYR A 98 8.26 -3.94 12.06
CA TYR A 98 7.39 -3.79 10.91
C TYR A 98 6.02 -3.22 11.31
N LEU A 99 5.41 -3.73 12.39
CA LEU A 99 4.14 -3.21 12.90
C LEU A 99 4.24 -1.74 13.31
N MET A 100 5.29 -1.36 14.02
CA MET A 100 5.45 0.03 14.46
C MET A 100 5.65 1.00 13.28
N LEU A 101 6.37 0.56 12.24
CA LEU A 101 6.52 1.30 10.98
C LEU A 101 5.19 1.41 10.24
N LEU A 102 4.46 0.30 10.10
CA LEU A 102 3.16 0.24 9.44
C LEU A 102 2.15 1.21 10.07
N PHE A 103 2.17 1.36 11.39
CA PHE A 103 1.31 2.29 12.12
C PHE A 103 1.89 3.71 12.28
N GLY A 104 3.09 3.99 11.76
CA GLY A 104 3.73 5.30 11.86
C GLY A 104 3.92 5.76 13.31
N LEU A 105 4.28 4.86 14.23
CA LEU A 105 4.35 5.20 15.65
C LEU A 105 5.58 6.07 15.96
N ASP A 106 5.36 7.37 16.15
CA ASP A 106 6.42 8.33 16.48
C ASP A 106 7.23 7.97 17.74
N MET A 107 6.65 7.17 18.65
CA MET A 107 7.33 6.72 19.87
C MET A 107 8.63 5.97 19.58
N VAL A 108 8.76 5.34 18.40
CA VAL A 108 9.99 4.63 17.97
C VAL A 108 11.16 5.59 17.84
N ARG A 109 10.93 6.91 17.69
CA ARG A 109 12.01 7.90 17.67
C ARG A 109 12.62 8.16 19.04
N ARG A 110 11.92 7.84 20.14
CA ARG A 110 12.40 8.04 21.52
C ARG A 110 13.52 7.04 21.85
N LYS A 111 14.65 7.55 22.37
CA LYS A 111 15.83 6.74 22.72
C LYS A 111 15.50 5.61 23.71
N THR A 112 14.60 5.85 24.66
CA THR A 112 14.18 4.87 25.67
C THR A 112 13.41 3.69 25.07
N VAL A 113 12.48 3.96 24.15
CA VAL A 113 11.72 2.91 23.44
C VAL A 113 12.66 2.11 22.55
N LYS A 114 13.57 2.75 21.82
CA LYS A 114 14.60 2.05 21.03
C LYS A 114 15.45 1.12 21.90
N ALA A 115 15.90 1.59 23.06
CA ALA A 115 16.67 0.78 23.98
C ALA A 115 15.86 -0.42 24.50
N LEU A 116 14.58 -0.22 24.86
CA LEU A 116 13.68 -1.29 25.32
C LEU A 116 13.47 -2.38 24.25
N LEU A 117 13.52 -2.04 22.98
CA LEU A 117 13.44 -3.02 21.88
C LEU A 117 14.80 -3.68 21.64
N ILE A 118 15.88 -2.91 21.52
CA ILE A 118 17.18 -3.47 21.09
C ILE A 118 17.86 -4.30 22.20
N ILE A 119 17.75 -3.89 23.47
CA ILE A 119 18.47 -4.54 24.58
C ILE A 119 18.07 -6.00 24.76
N PRO A 120 16.78 -6.39 24.77
CA PRO A 120 16.38 -7.80 24.83
C PRO A 120 17.05 -8.68 23.77
N GLU A 121 17.17 -8.20 22.52
CA GLU A 121 17.85 -8.97 21.47
C GLU A 121 19.35 -9.09 21.69
N LEU A 122 20.01 -7.97 22.01
CA LEU A 122 21.44 -7.97 22.24
C LEU A 122 21.82 -8.86 23.43
N ALA A 123 21.13 -8.70 24.56
CA ALA A 123 21.48 -9.38 25.81
C ALA A 123 20.89 -10.78 25.92
N GLY A 124 19.69 -11.02 25.38
CA GLY A 124 18.95 -12.28 25.54
C GLY A 124 19.11 -13.26 24.38
N VAL A 125 19.57 -12.82 23.20
CA VAL A 125 19.74 -13.68 22.02
C VAL A 125 21.18 -13.61 21.50
N ILE A 126 21.64 -12.45 21.07
CA ILE A 126 22.93 -12.29 20.36
C ILE A 126 24.10 -12.64 21.28
N LEU A 127 24.15 -12.08 22.49
CA LEU A 127 25.25 -12.32 23.42
C LEU A 127 25.34 -13.80 23.86
N PRO A 128 24.25 -14.48 24.31
CA PRO A 128 24.30 -15.90 24.65
C PRO A 128 24.75 -16.78 23.47
N LEU A 129 24.26 -16.52 22.26
CA LEU A 129 24.63 -17.29 21.06
C LEU A 129 26.10 -17.08 20.70
N ALA A 130 26.60 -15.83 20.72
CA ALA A 130 27.99 -15.51 20.43
C ALA A 130 28.97 -16.18 21.41
N LEU A 131 28.56 -16.31 22.67
CA LEU A 131 29.36 -16.92 23.74
C LEU A 131 29.21 -18.45 23.83
N ASN A 132 28.29 -19.06 23.07
CA ASN A 132 27.99 -20.48 23.21
C ASN A 132 29.17 -21.39 22.84
N ASN A 133 30.02 -20.99 21.88
CA ASN A 133 31.19 -21.78 21.50
C ASN A 133 32.20 -21.96 22.65
N VAL A 134 32.22 -21.02 23.60
CA VAL A 134 33.12 -21.04 24.76
C VAL A 134 32.44 -21.73 25.95
N PHE A 135 31.22 -21.32 26.29
CA PHE A 135 30.57 -21.75 27.55
C PHE A 135 29.57 -22.89 27.41
N ARG A 136 29.06 -23.15 26.20
CA ARG A 136 28.08 -24.21 25.92
C ARG A 136 26.79 -24.10 26.76
N TRP A 137 26.40 -22.87 27.12
CA TRP A 137 25.24 -22.59 27.96
C TRP A 137 23.91 -22.51 27.21
N VAL A 138 23.92 -22.21 25.91
CA VAL A 138 22.70 -22.21 25.09
C VAL A 138 22.39 -23.63 24.67
N PHE A 139 23.34 -24.32 24.03
CA PHE A 139 23.18 -25.73 23.72
C PHE A 139 24.52 -26.46 23.77
N TYR A 140 24.44 -27.77 23.95
CA TYR A 140 25.59 -28.66 23.99
C TYR A 140 25.22 -30.02 23.40
N TYR A 141 26.23 -30.87 23.20
CA TYR A 141 26.01 -32.27 22.82
C TYR A 141 26.32 -33.14 24.02
N ASP A 142 25.41 -34.06 24.35
CA ASP A 142 25.60 -34.98 25.46
C ASP A 142 26.64 -36.07 25.14
N LYS A 143 26.84 -37.00 26.08
CA LYS A 143 27.76 -38.14 25.91
C LYS A 143 27.43 -39.04 24.70
N TYR A 144 26.21 -38.96 24.17
CA TYR A 144 25.74 -39.71 23.01
C TYR A 144 25.72 -38.86 21.73
N ARG A 145 26.32 -37.66 21.77
CA ARG A 145 26.35 -36.67 20.68
C ARG A 145 24.97 -36.10 20.32
N VAL A 146 23.97 -36.28 21.17
CA VAL A 146 22.60 -35.78 20.97
C VAL A 146 22.56 -34.31 21.38
N TYR A 147 21.91 -33.50 20.55
CA TYR A 147 21.72 -32.07 20.81
C TYR A 147 20.83 -31.87 22.05
N SER A 148 21.28 -31.04 23.00
CA SER A 148 20.61 -30.78 24.27
C SER A 148 20.58 -29.30 24.60
N HIS A 149 19.47 -28.85 25.19
CA HIS A 149 19.30 -27.46 25.61
C HIS A 149 20.03 -27.18 26.93
N GLY A 150 20.78 -26.08 26.95
CA GLY A 150 21.36 -25.52 28.16
C GLY A 150 20.47 -24.43 28.79
N PRO A 151 20.87 -23.91 29.96
CA PRO A 151 20.07 -22.94 30.72
C PRO A 151 19.85 -21.60 30.00
N MET A 152 20.73 -21.22 29.06
CA MET A 152 20.56 -19.98 28.30
C MET A 152 19.56 -20.08 27.15
N MET A 153 18.92 -21.24 26.90
CA MET A 153 17.77 -21.33 25.98
C MET A 153 16.54 -20.59 26.51
N TYR A 154 16.32 -20.56 27.83
CA TYR A 154 15.13 -19.93 28.41
C TYR A 154 15.09 -18.40 28.16
N PRO A 155 16.20 -17.65 28.28
CA PRO A 155 16.28 -16.27 27.82
C PRO A 155 15.85 -16.07 26.35
N LEU A 156 16.31 -16.93 25.43
CA LEU A 156 15.94 -16.84 24.01
C LEU A 156 14.42 -16.95 23.84
N TYR A 157 13.80 -17.95 24.47
CA TYR A 157 12.34 -18.10 24.45
C TYR A 157 11.62 -16.90 25.08
N GLY A 158 12.15 -16.38 26.20
CA GLY A 158 11.61 -15.20 26.86
C GLY A 158 11.60 -13.96 25.96
N VAL A 159 12.65 -13.75 25.17
CA VAL A 159 12.73 -12.65 24.19
C VAL A 159 11.70 -12.83 23.07
N SER A 160 11.56 -14.02 22.50
CA SER A 160 10.54 -14.30 21.48
C SER A 160 9.12 -14.06 22.02
N ILE A 161 8.83 -14.51 23.25
CA ILE A 161 7.53 -14.28 23.91
C ILE A 161 7.30 -12.78 24.15
N PHE A 162 8.31 -12.04 24.61
CA PHE A 162 8.22 -10.60 24.82
C PHE A 162 7.76 -9.88 23.53
N TYR A 163 8.39 -10.19 22.38
CA TYR A 163 8.02 -9.59 21.10
C TYR A 163 6.67 -10.06 20.58
N MET A 164 6.31 -11.32 20.79
CA MET A 164 4.98 -11.83 20.43
C MET A 164 3.87 -11.09 21.20
N VAL A 165 4.04 -10.92 22.51
CA VAL A 165 3.11 -10.16 23.37
C VAL A 165 3.05 -8.71 22.92
N LEU A 166 4.19 -8.10 22.59
CA LEU A 166 4.25 -6.74 22.07
C LEU A 166 3.48 -6.61 20.73
N CYS A 167 3.63 -7.56 19.82
CA CYS A 167 2.88 -7.58 18.56
C CYS A 167 1.38 -7.68 18.79
N CYS A 168 0.94 -8.61 19.66
CA CYS A 168 -0.46 -8.74 20.07
C CYS A 168 -0.99 -7.42 20.65
N PHE A 169 -0.25 -6.80 21.56
CA PHE A 169 -0.61 -5.54 22.18
C PHE A 169 -0.77 -4.41 21.15
N ILE A 170 0.18 -4.25 20.23
CA ILE A 170 0.12 -3.23 19.17
C ILE A 170 -1.12 -3.44 18.28
N VAL A 171 -1.36 -4.67 17.82
CA VAL A 171 -2.51 -5.00 16.95
C VAL A 171 -3.84 -4.74 17.65
N LEU A 172 -3.96 -5.09 18.94
CA LEU A 172 -5.18 -4.87 19.72
C LEU A 172 -5.42 -3.38 20.00
N MET A 173 -4.38 -2.64 20.40
CA MET A 173 -4.49 -1.21 20.70
C MET A 173 -4.77 -0.37 19.45
N LYS A 174 -4.16 -0.72 18.31
CA LYS A 174 -4.26 0.05 17.07
C LYS A 174 -5.32 -0.48 16.11
N ARG A 175 -6.26 -1.30 16.61
CA ARG A 175 -7.35 -1.90 15.81
C ARG A 175 -8.14 -0.88 14.99
N ASN A 176 -8.34 0.34 15.51
CA ASN A 176 -9.11 1.38 14.85
C ASN A 176 -8.40 1.98 13.63
N LEU A 177 -7.08 1.76 13.48
CA LEU A 177 -6.30 2.19 12.32
C LEU A 177 -6.29 1.16 11.17
N LEU A 178 -6.84 -0.03 11.41
CA LEU A 178 -6.86 -1.13 10.45
C LEU A 178 -8.23 -1.30 9.82
N THR A 179 -8.26 -1.69 8.54
CA THR A 179 -9.49 -2.22 7.96
C THR A 179 -9.84 -3.55 8.62
N ARG A 180 -11.14 -3.92 8.62
CA ARG A 180 -11.59 -5.23 9.14
C ARG A 180 -10.89 -6.43 8.46
N ARG A 181 -10.41 -6.27 7.23
CA ARG A 181 -9.63 -7.29 6.52
C ARG A 181 -8.22 -7.38 7.11
N GLN A 182 -7.51 -6.25 7.17
CA GLN A 182 -6.15 -6.18 7.72
C GLN A 182 -6.10 -6.67 9.17
N TRP A 183 -7.03 -6.25 10.02
CA TRP A 183 -7.10 -6.71 11.40
C TRP A 183 -7.27 -8.23 11.51
N ARG A 184 -8.17 -8.82 10.70
CA ARG A 184 -8.34 -10.28 10.67
C ARG A 184 -7.09 -11.01 10.19
N ALA A 185 -6.39 -10.49 9.18
CA ALA A 185 -5.16 -11.09 8.68
C ALA A 185 -4.01 -11.04 9.70
N MET A 186 -3.87 -9.93 10.43
CA MET A 186 -2.86 -9.80 11.48
C MET A 186 -3.15 -10.72 12.67
N ILE A 187 -4.42 -10.85 13.07
CA ILE A 187 -4.82 -11.83 14.08
C ILE A 187 -4.57 -13.26 13.59
N ALA A 188 -4.91 -13.57 12.34
CA ALA A 188 -4.65 -14.89 11.77
C ALA A 188 -3.14 -15.22 11.75
N LEU A 189 -2.29 -14.27 11.39
CA LEU A 189 -0.84 -14.42 11.47
C LEU A 189 -0.37 -14.70 12.92
N LEU A 190 -0.82 -13.92 13.90
CA LEU A 190 -0.45 -14.15 15.30
C LEU A 190 -0.91 -15.52 15.82
N LEU A 191 -2.12 -15.96 15.45
CA LEU A 191 -2.63 -17.28 15.82
C LEU A 191 -1.86 -18.42 15.14
N THR A 192 -1.53 -18.25 13.86
CA THR A 192 -0.70 -19.22 13.11
C THR A 192 0.76 -19.23 13.56
N SER A 193 1.24 -18.22 14.28
CA SER A 193 2.54 -18.29 14.96
C SER A 193 2.47 -18.90 16.36
N LEU A 194 1.38 -18.69 17.13
CA LEU A 194 1.32 -19.14 18.53
C LEU A 194 0.78 -20.58 18.69
N ILE A 195 -0.25 -20.94 17.95
CA ILE A 195 -0.93 -22.24 18.11
C ILE A 195 -0.02 -23.43 17.77
N PRO A 196 0.77 -23.41 16.67
CA PRO A 196 1.65 -24.53 16.32
C PRO A 196 2.70 -24.81 17.39
N ILE A 197 3.23 -23.77 18.06
CA ILE A 197 4.18 -23.94 19.16
C ILE A 197 3.56 -24.79 20.28
N LEU A 198 2.32 -24.48 20.66
CA LEU A 198 1.59 -25.25 21.69
C LEU A 198 1.29 -26.68 21.23
N ILE A 199 0.90 -26.87 19.97
CA ILE A 199 0.60 -28.20 19.42
C ILE A 199 1.86 -29.06 19.37
N GLN A 200 2.96 -28.52 18.85
CA GLN A 200 4.26 -29.18 18.76
C GLN A 200 4.78 -29.55 20.15
N MET A 201 4.67 -28.64 21.12
CA MET A 201 5.12 -28.87 22.50
C MET A 201 4.31 -29.98 23.21
N ILE A 202 3.00 -30.07 23.01
CA ILE A 202 2.12 -30.96 23.78
C ILE A 202 1.90 -32.31 23.08
N PHE A 203 1.71 -32.31 21.76
CA PHE A 203 1.19 -33.48 21.04
C PHE A 203 2.20 -34.13 20.09
N ILE A 204 3.05 -33.35 19.42
CA ILE A 204 3.92 -33.85 18.32
C ILE A 204 5.34 -33.25 18.37
N PRO A 205 6.13 -33.53 19.43
CA PRO A 205 7.42 -32.87 19.68
C PRO A 205 8.50 -33.16 18.64
N HIS A 206 8.32 -34.20 17.82
CA HIS A 206 9.27 -34.59 16.76
C HIS A 206 8.89 -34.09 15.37
N GLN A 207 7.74 -33.42 15.25
CA GLN A 207 7.25 -32.87 14.00
C GLN A 207 7.44 -31.35 14.02
N LEU A 208 8.36 -30.85 13.19
CA LEU A 208 8.62 -29.42 13.04
C LEU A 208 7.48 -28.85 12.20
N ILE A 209 6.54 -28.11 12.82
CA ILE A 209 5.37 -27.55 12.13
C ILE A 209 5.31 -26.03 12.17
N GLU A 210 6.10 -25.40 13.05
CA GLU A 210 6.05 -23.97 13.34
C GLU A 210 6.29 -23.11 12.08
N MET A 211 7.39 -23.36 11.36
CA MET A 211 7.76 -22.60 10.16
C MET A 211 6.69 -22.68 9.08
N PHE A 212 6.07 -23.85 8.92
CA PHE A 212 5.00 -24.06 7.95
C PHE A 212 3.79 -23.18 8.24
N PHE A 213 3.26 -23.23 9.46
CA PHE A 213 2.08 -22.43 9.80
C PHE A 213 2.39 -20.93 9.79
N GLN A 214 3.59 -20.52 10.18
CA GLN A 214 4.02 -19.14 10.09
C GLN A 214 4.12 -18.65 8.63
N SER A 215 4.63 -19.49 7.71
CA SER A 215 4.64 -19.17 6.27
C SER A 215 3.23 -18.97 5.68
N VAL A 216 2.26 -19.76 6.15
CA VAL A 216 0.84 -19.59 5.82
C VAL A 216 0.30 -18.28 6.36
N GLY A 217 0.63 -17.93 7.61
CA GLY A 217 0.29 -16.64 8.20
C GLY A 217 0.85 -15.46 7.38
N PHE A 218 2.10 -15.55 6.93
CA PHE A 218 2.70 -14.52 6.08
C PHE A 218 1.99 -14.40 4.74
N TYR A 219 1.60 -15.51 4.12
CA TYR A 219 0.81 -15.50 2.89
C TYR A 219 -0.56 -14.81 3.09
N MET A 220 -1.25 -15.09 4.19
CA MET A 220 -2.51 -14.43 4.54
C MET A 220 -2.34 -12.92 4.77
N LEU A 221 -1.27 -12.52 5.48
CA LEU A 221 -0.94 -11.11 5.67
C LEU A 221 -0.64 -10.46 4.31
N MET A 222 0.20 -11.09 3.49
CA MET A 222 0.63 -10.57 2.21
C MET A 222 -0.56 -10.27 1.28
N THR A 223 -1.48 -11.21 1.14
CA THR A 223 -2.68 -11.09 0.29
C THR A 223 -3.69 -10.07 0.81
N THR A 224 -3.62 -9.70 2.10
CA THR A 224 -4.54 -8.74 2.72
C THR A 224 -3.96 -7.33 2.86
N VAL A 225 -2.63 -7.21 2.91
CA VAL A 225 -1.92 -5.92 2.90
C VAL A 225 -2.07 -5.20 1.55
N ASP A 226 -2.68 -5.84 0.57
CA ASP A 226 -2.89 -5.29 -0.77
C ASP A 226 -4.26 -4.64 -0.86
N ASN A 227 -4.30 -3.34 -0.57
CA ASN A 227 -5.23 -2.41 -1.20
C ASN A 227 -4.40 -1.45 -2.10
N PHE A 228 -3.49 -2.03 -2.90
CA PHE A 228 -2.70 -1.26 -3.88
C PHE A 228 -3.58 -0.73 -5.00
N ASP A 229 -4.62 -1.48 -5.40
CA ASP A 229 -5.63 -1.01 -6.36
C ASP A 229 -6.38 0.22 -5.84
N ASP A 230 -6.59 0.34 -4.53
CA ASP A 230 -7.29 1.49 -3.93
C ASP A 230 -6.43 2.77 -3.92
N LEU A 231 -5.10 2.65 -4.03
CA LEU A 231 -4.18 3.79 -4.05
C LEU A 231 -3.58 4.07 -5.43
N ARG A 232 -3.75 3.17 -6.40
CA ARG A 232 -3.31 3.35 -7.78
C ARG A 232 -4.49 3.69 -8.67
N ASN A 233 -4.23 4.39 -9.76
CA ASN A 233 -5.22 4.63 -10.79
C ASN A 233 -5.34 3.35 -11.66
N PRO A 234 -6.56 2.86 -11.94
CA PRO A 234 -6.75 1.60 -12.66
C PRO A 234 -6.20 1.62 -14.09
N VAL A 235 -6.17 2.80 -14.72
CA VAL A 235 -5.68 3.03 -16.09
C VAL A 235 -4.18 3.26 -16.09
N THR A 236 -3.72 4.29 -15.39
CA THR A 236 -2.32 4.75 -15.50
C THR A 236 -1.36 3.97 -14.62
N LYS A 237 -1.88 3.18 -13.66
CA LYS A 237 -1.14 2.37 -12.68
C LYS A 237 -0.24 3.14 -11.71
N VAL A 238 -0.07 4.45 -11.88
CA VAL A 238 0.56 5.34 -10.90
C VAL A 238 -0.40 5.64 -9.74
N TYR A 239 0.04 6.34 -8.69
CA TYR A 239 -0.80 6.65 -7.53
C TYR A 239 -2.01 7.50 -7.92
N ASN A 240 -3.15 7.34 -7.25
CA ASN A 240 -4.35 8.12 -7.53
C ASN A 240 -4.44 9.41 -6.71
N ARG A 241 -5.44 10.24 -7.02
CA ARG A 241 -5.72 11.51 -6.31
C ARG A 241 -5.82 11.36 -4.80
N PHE A 242 -6.46 10.29 -4.31
CA PHE A 242 -6.60 10.07 -2.87
C PHE A 242 -5.23 9.85 -2.19
N ALA A 243 -4.36 9.07 -2.83
CA ALA A 243 -2.99 8.88 -2.37
C ALA A 243 -2.18 10.20 -2.38
N PHE A 244 -2.43 11.08 -3.37
CA PHE A 244 -1.80 12.41 -3.42
C PHE A 244 -2.21 13.28 -2.23
N ILE A 245 -3.51 13.42 -1.96
CA ILE A 245 -4.02 14.24 -0.84
C ILE A 245 -3.41 13.80 0.49
N LYS A 246 -3.31 12.48 0.71
CA LYS A 246 -2.66 11.92 1.90
C LYS A 246 -1.15 12.23 1.94
N SER A 247 -0.47 12.16 0.80
CA SER A 247 0.96 12.47 0.74
C SER A 247 1.22 13.96 0.98
N LEU A 248 0.38 14.84 0.41
CA LEU A 248 0.51 16.28 0.55
C LEU A 248 0.38 16.71 2.01
N SER A 249 -0.62 16.20 2.73
CA SER A 249 -0.81 16.52 4.15
C SER A 249 0.38 16.07 5.02
N ILE A 250 0.98 14.91 4.73
CA ILE A 250 2.19 14.43 5.42
C ILE A 250 3.38 15.34 5.13
N LEU A 251 3.59 15.73 3.86
CA LEU A 251 4.70 16.59 3.47
C LEU A 251 4.60 17.97 4.12
N MET A 252 3.40 18.58 4.12
CA MET A 252 3.18 19.87 4.77
C MET A 252 3.36 19.79 6.29
N ALA A 253 2.87 18.73 6.93
CA ALA A 253 3.06 18.51 8.38
C ALA A 253 4.53 18.28 8.77
N SER A 254 5.36 17.78 7.85
CA SER A 254 6.79 17.52 8.11
C SER A 254 7.63 18.79 8.24
N GLY A 255 7.15 19.94 7.75
CA GLY A 255 7.89 21.20 7.71
C GLY A 255 9.10 21.20 6.76
N THR A 256 9.22 20.19 5.89
CA THR A 256 10.30 20.11 4.89
C THR A 256 9.98 21.00 3.69
N THR A 257 11.01 21.58 3.07
CA THR A 257 10.85 22.29 1.80
C THR A 257 10.70 21.28 0.67
N PHE A 258 9.66 21.38 -0.14
CA PHE A 258 9.45 20.50 -1.30
C PHE A 258 8.82 21.27 -2.46
N ARG A 259 8.99 20.74 -3.68
CA ARG A 259 8.43 21.31 -4.90
C ARG A 259 7.43 20.34 -5.52
N LEU A 260 6.31 20.84 -6.02
CA LEU A 260 5.37 20.06 -6.81
C LEU A 260 5.54 20.44 -8.27
N ILE A 261 5.83 19.46 -9.12
CA ILE A 261 5.70 19.61 -10.58
C ILE A 261 4.32 19.09 -10.96
N VAL A 262 3.44 19.98 -11.39
CA VAL A 262 2.11 19.66 -11.91
C VAL A 262 2.19 19.62 -13.43
N VAL A 263 1.91 18.46 -14.01
CA VAL A 263 1.92 18.18 -15.44
C VAL A 263 0.49 18.06 -15.94
N LYS A 264 0.00 19.05 -16.68
CA LYS A 264 -1.36 19.07 -17.21
C LYS A 264 -1.36 18.80 -18.71
N LEU A 265 -2.06 17.74 -19.13
CA LEU A 265 -2.23 17.43 -20.54
C LEU A 265 -3.50 18.11 -21.10
N SER A 266 -3.41 18.71 -22.30
CA SER A 266 -4.55 19.33 -22.96
C SER A 266 -5.56 18.30 -23.46
N LYS A 267 -6.85 18.64 -23.36
CA LYS A 267 -7.98 17.79 -23.76
C LYS A 267 -8.43 17.96 -25.22
N SER A 268 -7.92 18.97 -25.94
CA SER A 268 -8.63 19.56 -27.09
C SER A 268 -8.85 18.65 -28.30
N GLN A 269 -8.22 17.47 -28.37
CA GLN A 269 -8.31 16.58 -29.55
C GLN A 269 -8.63 15.10 -29.29
N TYR A 270 -8.64 14.59 -28.04
CA TYR A 270 -8.69 13.13 -27.80
C TYR A 270 -9.84 12.65 -26.91
N PHE A 271 -10.34 13.46 -25.98
CA PHE A 271 -11.42 13.04 -25.05
C PHE A 271 -12.85 13.17 -25.64
N LYS A 272 -13.00 13.21 -26.97
CA LYS A 272 -14.28 13.44 -27.65
C LYS A 272 -15.02 12.16 -28.11
N SER A 273 -14.40 10.99 -27.98
CA SER A 273 -14.92 9.73 -28.54
C SER A 273 -15.45 8.80 -27.45
N GLU A 274 -16.69 8.33 -27.58
CA GLU A 274 -17.17 7.13 -26.88
C GLU A 274 -16.65 5.86 -27.59
N GLY A 275 -16.36 4.78 -26.85
CA GLY A 275 -15.97 3.48 -27.42
C GLY A 275 -14.47 3.15 -27.44
N TYR A 276 -14.03 2.40 -28.47
CA TYR A 276 -12.71 1.73 -28.57
C TYR A 276 -11.49 2.69 -28.56
N GLU A 277 -11.69 3.95 -28.97
CA GLU A 277 -10.63 4.97 -28.97
C GLU A 277 -10.19 5.36 -27.55
N ASN A 278 -11.09 5.29 -26.56
CA ASN A 278 -10.74 5.51 -25.15
C ASN A 278 -9.74 4.49 -24.62
N LEU A 279 -9.79 3.23 -25.09
CA LEU A 279 -8.84 2.20 -24.65
C LEU A 279 -7.42 2.51 -25.13
N ARG A 280 -7.28 3.01 -26.37
CA ARG A 280 -5.98 3.39 -26.94
C ARG A 280 -5.43 4.67 -26.30
N ILE A 281 -6.29 5.65 -26.01
CA ILE A 281 -5.90 6.86 -25.26
C ILE A 281 -5.49 6.50 -23.84
N ASN A 282 -6.22 5.62 -23.16
CA ASN A 282 -5.88 5.11 -21.84
C ASN A 282 -4.50 4.41 -21.85
N ALA A 283 -4.17 3.65 -22.90
CA ALA A 283 -2.84 3.07 -23.07
C ALA A 283 -1.75 4.15 -23.23
N LEU A 284 -2.00 5.19 -24.03
CA LEU A 284 -1.07 6.31 -24.17
C LEU A 284 -0.89 7.11 -22.87
N LEU A 285 -1.96 7.31 -22.10
CA LEU A 285 -1.89 7.90 -20.76
C LEU A 285 -1.11 6.99 -19.79
N HIS A 286 -1.28 5.67 -19.88
CA HIS A 286 -0.49 4.73 -19.11
C HIS A 286 1.00 4.82 -19.46
N PHE A 287 1.38 4.85 -20.75
CA PHE A 287 2.79 5.04 -21.13
C PHE A 287 3.35 6.39 -20.68
N ALA A 288 2.55 7.46 -20.75
CA ALA A 288 2.96 8.76 -20.26
C ALA A 288 3.22 8.74 -18.75
N ALA A 289 2.32 8.12 -17.97
CA ALA A 289 2.44 7.98 -16.54
C ALA A 289 3.60 7.06 -16.12
N ASP A 290 3.78 5.93 -16.82
CA ASP A 290 4.86 4.97 -16.60
C ASP A 290 6.23 5.61 -16.89
N TRP A 291 6.32 6.37 -17.99
CA TRP A 291 7.53 7.13 -18.30
C TRP A 291 7.82 8.17 -17.21
N LEU A 292 6.82 8.93 -16.76
CA LEU A 292 6.98 9.87 -15.65
C LEU A 292 7.46 9.16 -14.36
N ASP A 293 6.93 7.98 -14.05
CA ASP A 293 7.28 7.21 -12.84
C ASP A 293 8.68 6.57 -12.90
N SER A 294 9.20 6.39 -14.13
CA SER A 294 10.55 5.90 -14.39
C SER A 294 11.65 6.98 -14.28
N LEU A 295 11.29 8.27 -14.24
CA LEU A 295 12.24 9.39 -14.25
C LEU A 295 13.21 9.37 -13.06
N ASP A 296 12.70 9.11 -11.86
CA ASP A 296 13.52 8.95 -10.66
C ASP A 296 12.81 8.02 -9.66
N PRO A 297 13.45 6.95 -9.18
CA PRO A 297 12.83 6.00 -8.25
C PRO A 297 12.46 6.59 -6.88
N ARG A 298 12.97 7.79 -6.55
CA ARG A 298 12.69 8.51 -5.31
C ARG A 298 11.46 9.41 -5.40
N ILE A 299 10.94 9.64 -6.61
CA ILE A 299 9.77 10.49 -6.85
C ILE A 299 8.56 9.58 -7.12
N ASN A 300 7.46 9.87 -6.43
CA ASN A 300 6.18 9.21 -6.69
C ASN A 300 5.39 10.05 -7.69
N VAL A 301 4.76 9.41 -8.68
CA VAL A 301 3.85 10.08 -9.61
C VAL A 301 2.41 9.84 -9.19
N TYR A 302 1.60 10.89 -9.20
CA TYR A 302 0.18 10.84 -8.86
C TYR A 302 -0.67 11.31 -10.03
N ASP A 303 -1.64 10.49 -10.44
CA ASP A 303 -2.71 10.84 -11.35
C ASP A 303 -3.86 11.49 -10.57
N CYS A 304 -3.95 12.81 -10.70
CA CYS A 304 -4.96 13.66 -10.06
C CYS A 304 -6.24 13.82 -10.88
N ALA A 305 -6.49 12.88 -11.80
CA ALA A 305 -7.57 12.82 -12.79
C ALA A 305 -7.37 13.72 -14.01
N ARG A 306 -8.14 13.43 -15.07
CA ARG A 306 -8.25 14.27 -16.28
C ARG A 306 -6.93 14.48 -17.05
N GLY A 307 -5.96 13.56 -16.90
CA GLY A 307 -4.64 13.69 -17.51
C GLY A 307 -3.73 14.67 -16.79
N PHE A 308 -3.98 14.93 -15.50
CA PHE A 308 -3.14 15.78 -14.67
C PHE A 308 -2.30 14.91 -13.75
N PHE A 309 -0.99 15.02 -13.87
CA PHE A 309 -0.03 14.31 -13.04
C PHE A 309 0.66 15.27 -12.07
N VAL A 310 0.97 14.80 -10.87
CA VAL A 310 1.70 15.58 -9.86
C VAL A 310 2.91 14.79 -9.37
N LEU A 311 4.06 15.46 -9.31
CA LEU A 311 5.34 14.90 -8.87
C LEU A 311 5.90 15.75 -7.71
N PRO A 312 5.77 15.30 -6.44
CA PRO A 312 6.41 15.93 -5.30
C PRO A 312 7.90 15.61 -5.22
N VAL A 313 8.73 16.64 -5.30
CA VAL A 313 10.18 16.60 -5.21
C VAL A 313 10.61 17.14 -3.84
N VAL A 314 10.93 16.22 -2.93
CA VAL A 314 11.37 16.52 -1.54
C VAL A 314 12.90 16.62 -1.44
N MET A 315 13.60 15.83 -2.25
CA MET A 315 15.06 15.72 -2.28
C MET A 315 15.56 16.25 -3.62
N GLY A 316 16.02 17.50 -3.65
CA GLY A 316 16.54 18.14 -4.86
C GLY A 316 16.64 19.65 -4.71
N ASP A 317 17.75 20.22 -5.18
CA ASP A 317 17.86 21.67 -5.32
C ASP A 317 16.95 22.18 -6.45
N ALA A 318 16.88 23.50 -6.60
CA ALA A 318 16.09 24.12 -7.66
C ALA A 318 16.54 23.67 -9.06
N LEU A 319 17.83 23.36 -9.22
CA LEU A 319 18.42 22.86 -10.47
C LEU A 319 17.89 21.49 -10.84
N PHE A 320 17.83 20.54 -9.90
CA PHE A 320 17.28 19.21 -10.15
C PHE A 320 15.80 19.26 -10.56
N THR A 321 15.01 20.12 -9.92
CA THR A 321 13.59 20.30 -10.27
C THR A 321 13.45 20.92 -11.67
N ALA A 322 14.30 21.89 -12.01
CA ALA A 322 14.33 22.52 -13.33
C ALA A 322 14.74 21.53 -14.44
N ASP A 323 15.72 20.65 -14.17
CA ASP A 323 16.15 19.58 -15.07
C ASP A 323 15.03 18.57 -15.34
N LEU A 324 14.36 18.07 -14.29
CA LEU A 324 13.19 17.20 -14.45
C LEU A 324 12.10 17.85 -15.27
N ARG A 325 11.78 19.11 -14.97
CA ARG A 325 10.78 19.89 -15.72
C ARG A 325 11.17 20.04 -17.20
N SER A 326 12.46 20.24 -17.50
CA SER A 326 12.96 20.32 -18.88
C SER A 326 12.86 18.98 -19.60
N LYS A 327 13.24 17.88 -18.95
CA LYS A 327 13.11 16.51 -19.49
C LYS A 327 11.66 16.15 -19.81
N ILE A 328 10.74 16.49 -18.90
CA ILE A 328 9.29 16.30 -19.13
C ILE A 328 8.85 17.12 -20.35
N ALA A 329 9.23 18.40 -20.42
CA ALA A 329 8.90 19.25 -21.55
C ALA A 329 9.41 18.66 -22.88
N GLU A 330 10.69 18.28 -22.97
CA GLU A 330 11.28 17.71 -24.18
C GLU A 330 10.61 16.41 -24.61
N ARG A 331 10.39 15.48 -23.69
CA ARG A 331 9.74 14.19 -24.00
C ARG A 331 8.34 14.39 -24.56
N PHE A 332 7.58 15.33 -24.02
CA PHE A 332 6.20 15.57 -24.44
C PHE A 332 6.08 16.33 -25.78
N LYS A 333 7.20 16.83 -26.37
CA LYS A 333 7.24 17.30 -27.76
C LYS A 333 7.11 16.16 -28.77
N GLU A 334 7.58 14.97 -28.38
CA GLU A 334 7.62 13.81 -29.26
C GLU A 334 6.25 13.17 -29.44
N LYS A 335 6.08 12.41 -30.53
CA LYS A 335 4.87 11.64 -30.78
C LYS A 335 4.78 10.43 -29.85
N TRP A 336 3.62 10.22 -29.28
CA TRP A 336 3.26 9.05 -28.50
C TRP A 336 2.45 8.11 -29.38
N THR A 337 2.96 6.89 -29.59
CA THR A 337 2.37 5.92 -30.51
C THR A 337 1.95 4.65 -29.78
N TYR A 338 0.72 4.20 -30.01
CA TYR A 338 0.24 2.90 -29.57
C TYR A 338 -0.71 2.31 -30.60
N SER A 339 -0.36 1.14 -31.13
CA SER A 339 -1.02 0.56 -32.30
C SER A 339 -1.00 1.60 -33.46
N GLU A 340 -2.13 1.87 -34.10
CA GLU A 340 -2.26 2.84 -35.18
C GLU A 340 -2.46 4.30 -34.68
N LEU A 341 -2.60 4.51 -33.37
CA LEU A 341 -2.84 5.85 -32.80
C LEU A 341 -1.49 6.53 -32.50
N SER A 342 -1.25 7.68 -33.14
CA SER A 342 -0.08 8.53 -32.92
C SER A 342 -0.52 9.95 -32.58
N LEU A 343 -0.15 10.46 -31.41
CA LEU A 343 -0.53 11.80 -30.98
C LEU A 343 0.59 12.55 -30.24
N THR A 344 0.52 13.88 -30.25
CA THR A 344 1.37 14.74 -29.43
C THR A 344 0.52 15.38 -28.34
N PHE A 345 0.95 15.26 -27.08
CA PHE A 345 0.26 15.88 -25.95
C PHE A 345 0.75 17.31 -25.77
N ALA A 346 -0.13 18.30 -25.91
CA ALA A 346 0.19 19.63 -25.41
C ALA A 346 0.22 19.58 -23.87
N VAL A 347 1.31 20.08 -23.27
CA VAL A 347 1.58 19.97 -21.84
C VAL A 347 1.78 21.34 -21.19
N GLN A 348 1.15 21.55 -20.04
CA GLN A 348 1.32 22.72 -19.20
C GLN A 348 1.99 22.28 -17.91
N LEU A 349 3.12 22.89 -17.60
CA LEU A 349 3.97 22.54 -16.46
C LEU A 349 3.93 23.66 -15.43
N CYS A 350 3.31 23.39 -14.28
CA CYS A 350 3.26 24.31 -13.14
C CYS A 350 4.19 23.83 -12.03
N THR A 351 5.00 24.72 -11.48
CA THR A 351 5.86 24.41 -10.32
C THR A 351 5.37 25.16 -9.09
N ILE A 352 5.10 24.43 -8.01
CA ILE A 352 4.71 24.99 -6.71
C ILE A 352 5.84 24.71 -5.73
N THR A 353 6.39 25.72 -5.07
CA THR A 353 7.47 25.60 -4.08
C THR A 353 6.94 25.89 -2.69
N LEU A 354 6.90 24.89 -1.83
CA LEU A 354 6.41 25.02 -0.45
C LEU A 354 7.59 25.02 0.53
N PRO A 355 7.58 25.90 1.56
CA PRO A 355 6.50 26.83 1.94
C PRO A 355 6.55 28.21 1.24
N GLN A 356 7.43 28.43 0.25
CA GLN A 356 7.67 29.76 -0.35
C GLN A 356 6.43 30.41 -0.99
N ASP A 357 5.60 29.61 -1.66
CA ASP A 357 4.37 30.09 -2.32
C ASP A 357 3.21 30.35 -1.35
N ASP A 358 3.37 30.01 -0.06
CA ASP A 358 2.37 30.19 1.02
C ASP A 358 0.95 29.75 0.63
N LEU A 359 0.82 28.47 0.25
CA LEU A 359 -0.45 27.87 -0.17
C LEU A 359 -0.90 26.78 0.80
N ASP A 360 -2.20 26.77 1.10
CA ASP A 360 -2.85 25.69 1.85
C ASP A 360 -3.16 24.47 0.95
N PRO A 361 -3.49 23.29 1.51
CA PRO A 361 -3.80 22.11 0.72
C PRO A 361 -4.98 22.29 -0.24
N GLU A 362 -5.97 23.11 0.11
CA GLU A 362 -7.18 23.33 -0.72
C GLU A 362 -6.82 24.16 -1.95
N GLN A 363 -6.06 25.26 -1.77
CA GLN A 363 -5.54 26.10 -2.84
C GLN A 363 -4.65 25.33 -3.81
N ILE A 364 -3.82 24.40 -3.32
CA ILE A 364 -3.02 23.52 -4.17
C ILE A 364 -3.92 22.62 -5.03
N LEU A 365 -4.97 22.05 -4.43
CA LEU A 365 -5.92 21.20 -5.15
C LEU A 365 -6.73 21.99 -6.18
N GLU A 366 -7.10 23.24 -5.88
CA GLU A 366 -7.73 24.16 -6.82
C GLU A 366 -6.81 24.45 -8.02
N ILE A 367 -5.53 24.76 -7.77
CA ILE A 367 -4.53 24.97 -8.83
C ILE A 367 -4.40 23.73 -9.72
N ILE A 368 -4.40 22.53 -9.13
CA ILE A 368 -4.35 21.27 -9.89
C ILE A 368 -5.61 21.10 -10.75
N ASP A 369 -6.80 21.36 -10.18
CA ASP A 369 -8.09 21.11 -10.84
C ASP A 369 -8.42 22.12 -11.95
N MET A 370 -7.71 23.26 -11.98
CA MET A 370 -7.89 24.24 -13.04
C MET A 370 -7.61 23.64 -14.43
N PRO A 371 -8.49 23.89 -15.41
CA PRO A 371 -8.31 23.40 -16.76
C PRO A 371 -7.05 23.97 -17.40
N PHE A 372 -6.54 23.26 -18.42
CA PHE A 372 -5.45 23.73 -19.26
C PHE A 372 -5.82 25.10 -19.87
N THR A 373 -5.07 26.15 -19.51
CA THR A 373 -5.49 27.55 -19.75
C THR A 373 -5.08 28.12 -21.10
N GLU A 374 -4.12 27.52 -21.82
CA GLU A 374 -3.59 28.08 -23.07
C GLU A 374 -4.11 27.39 -24.34
N ARG A 375 -4.29 28.17 -25.41
CA ARG A 375 -4.82 27.68 -26.70
C ARG A 375 -3.72 27.34 -27.72
N ASN A 376 -2.45 27.71 -27.53
CA ASN A 376 -1.50 27.73 -28.65
C ASN A 376 0.02 27.64 -28.37
N PRO A 377 0.48 26.96 -27.30
CA PRO A 377 1.72 26.20 -27.48
C PRO A 377 1.58 24.71 -27.13
N VAL A 378 2.45 23.89 -27.74
CA VAL A 378 2.64 22.48 -27.39
C VAL A 378 3.16 22.34 -25.96
N ILE A 379 3.89 23.35 -25.44
CA ILE A 379 4.39 23.38 -24.07
C ILE A 379 4.15 24.76 -23.48
N SER A 380 3.54 24.83 -22.30
CA SER A 380 3.46 26.04 -21.50
C SER A 380 4.05 25.83 -20.11
N TYR A 381 4.66 26.88 -19.57
CA TYR A 381 5.17 26.91 -18.21
C TYR A 381 4.39 27.96 -17.45
N THR A 382 3.90 27.60 -16.27
CA THR A 382 3.10 28.52 -15.46
C THR A 382 3.51 28.51 -14.00
N THR A 383 3.26 29.61 -13.32
CA THR A 383 3.38 29.73 -11.87
C THR A 383 2.02 29.69 -11.18
N PRO A 384 1.95 29.40 -9.86
CA PRO A 384 0.70 29.47 -9.10
C PRO A 384 -0.01 30.83 -9.24
N THR A 385 0.77 31.91 -9.25
CA THR A 385 0.27 33.28 -9.40
C THR A 385 -0.31 33.55 -10.78
N GLU A 386 0.35 33.09 -11.86
CA GLU A 386 -0.18 33.19 -13.23
C GLU A 386 -1.46 32.38 -13.42
N ILE A 387 -1.53 31.17 -12.84
CA ILE A 387 -2.73 30.35 -12.86
C ILE A 387 -3.88 31.07 -12.14
N ARG A 388 -3.64 31.59 -10.93
CA ARG A 388 -4.65 32.37 -10.18
C ARG A 388 -5.04 33.66 -10.89
N ALA A 389 -4.08 34.37 -11.48
CA ALA A 389 -4.35 35.55 -12.30
C ALA A 389 -5.20 35.20 -13.53
N SER A 390 -4.99 34.04 -14.15
CA SER A 390 -5.85 33.56 -15.24
C SER A 390 -7.27 33.24 -14.78
N MET A 391 -7.49 32.87 -13.52
CA MET A 391 -8.85 32.76 -12.95
C MET A 391 -9.51 34.13 -12.80
N ALA A 392 -8.76 35.12 -12.29
CA ALA A 392 -9.26 36.45 -12.04
C ALA A 392 -9.48 37.24 -13.34
N ALA A 393 -8.66 36.96 -14.37
CA ALA A 393 -8.72 37.56 -15.69
C ALA A 393 -9.63 36.79 -16.67
N ALA A 394 -9.99 35.53 -16.38
CA ALA A 394 -11.10 34.89 -17.06
C ALA A 394 -12.35 35.73 -16.75
N PRO A 395 -12.94 36.42 -17.73
CA PRO A 395 -14.12 37.20 -17.44
C PRO A 395 -15.20 36.24 -16.90
N ALA A 396 -16.04 36.74 -15.99
CA ALA A 396 -17.33 36.13 -15.68
C ALA A 396 -18.23 35.94 -16.93
N ALA A 397 -17.77 36.31 -18.13
CA ALA A 397 -18.26 35.87 -19.42
C ALA A 397 -17.71 34.47 -19.79
N VAL A 398 -18.20 33.45 -19.08
CA VAL A 398 -18.59 32.22 -19.79
C VAL A 398 -19.83 32.62 -20.61
N PRO A 399 -19.97 32.20 -21.88
CA PRO A 399 -21.04 32.69 -22.74
C PRO A 399 -22.40 32.64 -22.03
N GLU A 400 -23.15 33.75 -22.09
CA GLU A 400 -24.60 33.72 -21.87
C GLU A 400 -25.16 32.58 -22.70
N ALA A 401 -25.87 31.66 -22.03
CA ALA A 401 -26.34 30.39 -22.56
C ALA A 401 -25.22 29.56 -23.24
N MET A 402 -24.72 28.55 -22.52
CA MET A 402 -24.33 27.34 -23.22
C MET A 402 -25.60 26.92 -23.97
N ASP A 403 -25.60 26.97 -25.31
CA ASP A 403 -26.62 26.30 -26.12
C ASP A 403 -26.50 24.82 -25.77
N ILE A 404 -27.20 24.40 -24.71
CA ILE A 404 -27.34 23.01 -24.33
C ILE A 404 -28.07 22.40 -25.52
N PRO A 405 -27.46 21.46 -26.28
CA PRO A 405 -28.16 20.80 -27.38
C PRO A 405 -29.51 20.29 -26.86
N GLN A 406 -30.59 20.50 -27.61
CA GLN A 406 -31.95 20.19 -27.13
C GLN A 406 -32.03 18.76 -26.56
N GLU A 407 -31.39 17.79 -27.22
CA GLU A 407 -31.28 16.41 -26.76
C GLU A 407 -30.66 16.29 -25.35
N LEU A 408 -29.60 17.05 -25.06
CA LEU A 408 -28.98 17.08 -23.74
C LEU A 408 -29.88 17.76 -22.71
N SER A 409 -30.60 18.83 -23.07
CA SER A 409 -31.59 19.44 -22.17
C SER A 409 -32.69 18.45 -21.82
N ASP A 410 -33.26 17.77 -22.82
CA ASP A 410 -34.33 16.79 -22.65
C ASP A 410 -33.87 15.62 -21.75
N THR A 411 -32.63 15.15 -21.90
CA THR A 411 -32.07 14.10 -21.02
C THR A 411 -31.87 14.58 -19.57
N LEU A 412 -31.46 15.83 -19.36
CA LEU A 412 -31.33 16.41 -18.02
C LEU A 412 -32.70 16.62 -17.39
N ASP A 413 -33.70 17.09 -18.16
CA ASP A 413 -35.07 17.30 -17.68
C ASP A 413 -35.75 15.97 -17.33
N ALA A 414 -35.55 14.91 -18.12
CA ALA A 414 -36.03 13.57 -17.81
C ALA A 414 -35.39 13.01 -16.53
N PHE A 415 -34.08 13.19 -16.37
CA PHE A 415 -33.39 12.81 -15.14
C PHE A 415 -33.92 13.57 -13.94
N LEU A 416 -34.12 14.89 -14.08
CA LEU A 416 -34.65 15.75 -13.02
C LEU A 416 -36.07 15.33 -12.62
N ALA A 417 -36.93 15.03 -13.59
CA ALA A 417 -38.26 14.49 -13.34
C ALA A 417 -38.18 13.19 -12.52
N GLY A 418 -37.23 12.30 -12.83
CA GLY A 418 -36.93 11.11 -12.03
C GLY A 418 -36.54 11.45 -10.59
N VAL A 419 -35.66 12.45 -10.37
CA VAL A 419 -35.26 12.90 -9.02
C VAL A 419 -36.44 13.41 -8.21
N MET A 420 -37.40 14.08 -8.85
CA MET A 420 -38.63 14.56 -8.20
C MET A 420 -39.54 13.41 -7.70
N THR A 421 -39.37 12.19 -8.21
CA THR A 421 -40.13 10.99 -7.75
C THR A 421 -39.48 10.26 -6.58
N LEU A 422 -38.32 10.70 -6.11
CA LEU A 422 -37.62 10.09 -4.98
C LEU A 422 -38.41 10.31 -3.68
N THR A 423 -38.47 9.27 -2.85
CA THR A 423 -39.02 9.39 -1.48
C THR A 423 -38.08 10.23 -0.61
N PRO A 424 -38.55 10.78 0.52
CA PRO A 424 -37.70 11.57 1.42
C PRO A 424 -36.39 10.84 1.82
N ALA A 425 -36.48 9.55 2.13
CA ALA A 425 -35.30 8.74 2.48
C ALA A 425 -34.35 8.50 1.30
N GLU A 426 -34.87 8.27 0.09
CA GLU A 426 -34.05 8.12 -1.12
C GLU A 426 -33.37 9.45 -1.50
N LYS A 427 -34.05 10.56 -1.27
CA LYS A 427 -33.55 11.90 -1.54
C LYS A 427 -32.39 12.28 -0.63
N THR A 428 -32.47 11.96 0.67
CA THR A 428 -31.31 12.11 1.58
C THR A 428 -30.11 11.30 1.10
N VAL A 429 -30.33 10.04 0.69
CA VAL A 429 -29.26 9.19 0.15
C VAL A 429 -28.69 9.76 -1.16
N PHE A 430 -29.55 10.27 -2.05
CA PHE A 430 -29.15 10.93 -3.29
C PHE A 430 -28.30 12.19 -3.03
N GLN A 431 -28.70 13.05 -2.09
CA GLN A 431 -27.93 14.24 -1.69
C GLN A 431 -26.54 13.88 -1.11
N CYS A 432 -26.43 12.76 -0.39
CA CYS A 432 -25.10 12.30 0.03
C CYS A 432 -24.24 11.85 -1.17
N TYR A 433 -24.84 11.28 -2.21
CA TYR A 433 -24.13 10.94 -3.44
C TYR A 433 -23.70 12.17 -4.25
N THR A 434 -24.48 13.26 -4.28
CA THR A 434 -24.08 14.51 -4.96
C THR A 434 -22.84 15.14 -4.31
N ARG A 435 -22.67 14.92 -3.00
CA ARG A 435 -21.45 15.28 -2.22
C ARG A 435 -20.28 14.31 -2.39
N GLY A 436 -20.42 13.26 -3.21
CA GLY A 436 -19.36 12.30 -3.52
C GLY A 436 -19.17 11.18 -2.49
N MET A 437 -20.07 11.02 -1.52
CA MET A 437 -19.95 10.01 -0.48
C MET A 437 -20.04 8.57 -1.03
N THR A 438 -19.41 7.63 -0.33
CA THR A 438 -19.52 6.18 -0.58
C THR A 438 -20.68 5.57 0.23
N PRO A 439 -21.23 4.40 -0.16
CA PRO A 439 -22.32 3.76 0.60
C PRO A 439 -22.00 3.53 2.09
N SER A 440 -20.73 3.31 2.43
CA SER A 440 -20.27 3.21 3.82
C SER A 440 -20.32 4.55 4.54
N GLN A 441 -19.84 5.63 3.92
CA GLN A 441 -19.93 6.98 4.49
C GLN A 441 -21.38 7.43 4.64
N ILE A 442 -22.24 7.16 3.64
CA ILE A 442 -23.68 7.46 3.71
C ILE A 442 -24.30 6.73 4.90
N SER A 443 -23.95 5.47 5.11
CA SER A 443 -24.47 4.66 6.22
C SER A 443 -24.14 5.24 7.59
N GLU A 444 -22.95 5.84 7.73
CA GLU A 444 -22.50 6.53 8.94
C GLU A 444 -23.18 7.89 9.09
N GLU A 445 -23.28 8.68 8.01
CA GLU A 445 -23.84 10.03 8.00
C GLU A 445 -25.33 10.04 8.39
N ILE A 446 -26.13 9.13 7.83
CA ILE A 446 -27.59 9.10 8.05
C ILE A 446 -28.01 7.99 9.03
N PHE A 447 -27.06 7.36 9.73
CA PHE A 447 -27.26 6.36 10.78
C PHE A 447 -28.15 5.16 10.37
N ILE A 448 -27.95 4.61 9.17
CA ILE A 448 -28.65 3.40 8.68
C ILE A 448 -27.65 2.32 8.24
N SER A 449 -28.10 1.07 8.11
CA SER A 449 -27.20 0.00 7.65
C SER A 449 -26.75 0.21 6.19
N VAL A 450 -25.54 -0.23 5.85
CA VAL A 450 -25.02 -0.23 4.45
C VAL A 450 -25.96 -1.00 3.50
N ASN A 451 -26.62 -2.05 3.98
CA ASN A 451 -27.60 -2.80 3.19
C ASN A 451 -28.85 -1.98 2.89
N THR A 452 -29.28 -1.14 3.83
CA THR A 452 -30.38 -0.18 3.64
C THR A 452 -29.98 0.88 2.63
N VAL A 453 -28.76 1.43 2.70
CA VAL A 453 -28.22 2.35 1.68
C VAL A 453 -28.22 1.70 0.30
N LYS A 454 -27.75 0.45 0.18
CA LYS A 454 -27.78 -0.30 -1.09
C LYS A 454 -29.19 -0.51 -1.62
N LYS A 455 -30.17 -0.77 -0.74
CA LYS A 455 -31.58 -0.90 -1.11
C LYS A 455 -32.14 0.43 -1.65
N HIS A 456 -31.88 1.55 -0.97
CA HIS A 456 -32.25 2.87 -1.48
C HIS A 456 -31.55 3.19 -2.80
N THR A 457 -30.25 2.88 -2.91
CA THR A 457 -29.45 3.09 -4.12
C THR A 457 -30.03 2.34 -5.32
N LYS A 458 -30.43 1.07 -5.14
CA LYS A 458 -31.08 0.29 -6.21
C LYS A 458 -32.43 0.88 -6.63
N SER A 459 -33.20 1.40 -5.67
CA SER A 459 -34.47 2.07 -5.96
C SER A 459 -34.25 3.40 -6.69
N ILE A 460 -33.26 4.20 -6.28
CA ILE A 460 -32.82 5.43 -6.94
C ILE A 460 -32.42 5.11 -8.39
N TYR A 461 -31.58 4.11 -8.61
CA TYR A 461 -31.17 3.71 -9.96
C TYR A 461 -32.34 3.38 -10.87
N ARG A 462 -33.31 2.60 -10.36
CA ARG A 462 -34.53 2.28 -11.09
C ARG A 462 -35.38 3.51 -11.40
N LYS A 463 -35.50 4.47 -10.47
CA LYS A 463 -36.32 5.68 -10.64
C LYS A 463 -35.68 6.74 -11.53
N LEU A 464 -34.34 6.76 -11.59
CA LEU A 464 -33.55 7.66 -12.43
C LEU A 464 -33.19 7.02 -13.78
N GLU A 465 -33.63 5.79 -14.04
CA GLU A 465 -33.32 5.00 -15.24
C GLU A 465 -31.81 4.83 -15.52
N ILE A 466 -31.01 4.80 -14.45
CA ILE A 466 -29.55 4.58 -14.51
C ILE A 466 -29.17 3.21 -13.98
N ASN A 467 -28.01 2.71 -14.39
CA ASN A 467 -27.53 1.37 -14.07
C ASN A 467 -26.36 1.36 -13.08
N SER A 468 -25.72 2.51 -12.83
CA SER A 468 -24.52 2.55 -11.98
C SER A 468 -24.32 3.85 -11.20
N ARG A 469 -23.44 3.77 -10.18
CA ARG A 469 -22.94 4.94 -9.44
C ARG A 469 -22.18 5.90 -10.33
N ASN A 470 -21.42 5.38 -11.29
CA ASN A 470 -20.62 6.21 -12.19
C ASN A 470 -21.52 7.05 -13.09
N GLU A 471 -22.64 6.48 -13.53
CA GLU A 471 -23.67 7.16 -14.31
C GLU A 471 -24.40 8.22 -13.47
N LEU A 472 -24.73 7.91 -12.21
CA LEU A 472 -25.25 8.91 -11.26
C LEU A 472 -24.30 10.11 -11.12
N ILE A 473 -23.00 9.84 -10.92
CA ILE A 473 -21.98 10.88 -10.79
C ILE A 473 -21.78 11.64 -12.10
N MET A 474 -21.89 10.96 -13.25
CA MET A 474 -21.85 11.57 -14.57
C MET A 474 -22.98 12.59 -14.74
N TYR A 475 -24.23 12.23 -14.40
CA TYR A 475 -25.35 13.16 -14.42
C TYR A 475 -25.10 14.36 -13.51
N VAL A 476 -24.64 14.14 -12.27
CA VAL A 476 -24.28 15.25 -11.37
C VAL A 476 -23.19 16.15 -11.95
N ASP A 477 -22.18 15.58 -12.62
CA ASP A 477 -21.14 16.37 -13.30
C ASP A 477 -21.68 17.10 -14.54
N LEU A 478 -22.67 16.53 -15.25
CA LEU A 478 -23.36 17.18 -16.35
C LEU A 478 -24.19 18.38 -15.87
N PHE A 479 -24.97 18.23 -14.79
CA PHE A 479 -25.68 19.35 -14.15
C PHE A 479 -24.71 20.45 -13.70
N ARG A 480 -23.55 20.08 -13.14
CA ARG A 480 -22.47 21.02 -12.78
C ARG A 480 -21.90 21.75 -13.98
N ARG A 481 -21.62 21.05 -15.08
CA ARG A 481 -21.09 21.64 -16.32
C ARG A 481 -22.10 22.53 -17.03
N CYS A 482 -23.38 22.17 -16.97
CA CYS A 482 -24.48 22.93 -17.56
C CYS A 482 -24.99 24.07 -16.67
N ARG A 483 -24.37 24.32 -15.49
CA ARG A 483 -24.80 25.33 -14.51
C ARG A 483 -26.24 25.16 -14.02
N ARG A 484 -26.74 23.92 -14.01
CA ARG A 484 -28.08 23.55 -13.54
C ARG A 484 -28.05 22.85 -12.17
N MET A 485 -27.00 23.04 -11.38
CA MET A 485 -26.88 22.39 -10.06
C MET A 485 -27.96 22.84 -9.09
N ASP A 486 -28.41 24.08 -9.20
CA ASP A 486 -29.52 24.61 -8.40
C ASP A 486 -30.80 23.79 -8.60
N ASP A 487 -30.99 23.20 -9.78
CA ASP A 487 -32.14 22.34 -10.07
C ASP A 487 -32.09 21.04 -9.26
N LEU A 488 -30.90 20.54 -8.88
CA LEU A 488 -30.74 19.35 -8.04
C LEU A 488 -30.71 19.66 -6.54
N GLU A 489 -30.26 20.86 -6.16
CA GLU A 489 -30.14 21.29 -4.76
C GLU A 489 -31.46 21.84 -4.20
N ASN A 490 -32.32 22.41 -5.05
CA ASN A 490 -33.65 22.90 -4.67
C ASN A 490 -34.74 21.82 -4.68
N ILE A 491 -34.37 20.56 -4.90
CA ILE A 491 -35.21 19.39 -4.65
C ILE A 491 -35.01 19.07 -3.19
#